data_AF-A0A8K0M3K6-F1
#
_entry.id   AF-A0A8K0M3K6-F1
#
_cell.length_a   1.000
_cell.length_b   1.000
_cell.length_c   1.000
_cell.angle_alpha   90.00
_cell.angle_beta   90.00
_cell.angle_gamma   90.00
#
_symmetry.space_group_name_H-M   'P 1'
#
loop_
_entity.id
_entity.type
_entity.pdbx_description
1 polymer ?
#
loop_
_entity_poly.entity_id
_entity_poly.type
_entity_poly.pdbx_seq_one_letter_code
_entity_poly.pdbx_strand_id
1 'polypeptide(L)'
;MQYPRADWKSFHCFPSSRRVFTTHKNAALRQKKTIKAVQHHDLSVLNISNEKLVQILQYLLREGVFSSNNIVRTIFPERFQPITLPVQEVPSQQTSIMEEFIDELFTTGIYSDLTLISIERTYAAHRAVVCFQSPVISKSCKYQDANRDKSGDCSTHTPTNSFNFLDDDPLSVDCIVQFFYRRDYNNTRSAPGLNAEIGVVQKDEAPNSPSDNTGPNDSDLVLHVKVYALAEKYDIPLLKTLSLRKFEAAARQHWRSSYLLDALREAYISTIEEDQGMRTAGVKILHTRRELLDEENVRQLLKELPQLAYDQLMYLNDMTKPNQTKPNQTKPKTNPLAFRG
;
A
#
# COMPACT_ATOMS: atom_id res chain seq x y z
N MET A 1 -11.96 -48.54 -15.95
CA MET A 1 -10.59 -49.04 -15.69
C MET A 1 -10.15 -48.56 -14.32
N GLN A 2 -10.15 -49.50 -13.38
CA GLN A 2 -9.62 -49.35 -12.03
C GLN A 2 -8.11 -49.08 -12.11
N TYR A 3 -7.65 -48.02 -11.45
CA TYR A 3 -6.23 -47.89 -11.14
C TYR A 3 -5.94 -48.62 -9.82
N PRO A 4 -4.79 -49.31 -9.69
CA PRO A 4 -4.48 -50.13 -8.52
C PRO A 4 -4.35 -49.27 -7.26
N ARG A 5 -4.87 -49.79 -6.13
CA ARG A 5 -4.80 -49.21 -4.77
C ARG A 5 -3.38 -48.97 -4.22
N ALA A 6 -2.32 -49.24 -5.00
CA ALA A 6 -0.96 -49.31 -4.51
C ALA A 6 -0.23 -47.95 -4.40
N ASP A 7 -0.65 -46.91 -5.13
CA ASP A 7 0.11 -45.64 -5.18
C ASP A 7 -0.36 -44.57 -4.18
N TRP A 8 -1.36 -44.87 -3.34
CA TRP A 8 -1.88 -43.93 -2.32
C TRP A 8 -1.10 -43.95 -1.01
N LYS A 9 -0.06 -44.79 -0.90
CA LYS A 9 0.72 -44.97 0.34
C LYS A 9 1.71 -43.86 0.66
N SER A 10 1.84 -42.82 -0.18
CA SER A 10 2.84 -41.75 0.02
C SER A 10 2.25 -40.36 0.28
N PHE A 11 1.09 -40.28 0.95
CA PHE A 11 0.59 -39.01 1.52
C PHE A 11 1.34 -38.66 2.82
N HIS A 12 2.64 -38.42 2.71
CA HIS A 12 3.44 -37.78 3.76
C HIS A 12 3.95 -36.43 3.25
N CYS A 13 3.66 -35.40 4.05
CA CYS A 13 4.03 -33.99 3.96
C CYS A 13 3.44 -33.16 2.79
N PHE A 14 2.98 -31.96 3.16
CA PHE A 14 2.30 -30.92 2.36
C PHE A 14 2.91 -30.57 0.98
N PRO A 15 4.21 -30.76 0.68
CA PRO A 15 4.73 -30.50 -0.67
C PRO A 15 4.27 -31.50 -1.74
N SER A 16 3.93 -32.73 -1.37
CA SER A 16 3.62 -33.82 -2.31
C SER A 16 2.20 -33.75 -2.89
N SER A 17 1.24 -33.25 -2.11
CA SER A 17 -0.16 -33.03 -2.55
C SER A 17 -0.26 -31.96 -3.63
N ARG A 18 0.61 -30.93 -3.59
CA ARG A 18 0.73 -29.91 -4.64
C ARG A 18 0.96 -30.51 -6.02
N ARG A 19 1.83 -31.52 -6.15
CA ARG A 19 2.10 -32.19 -7.45
C ARG A 19 0.87 -32.91 -7.99
N VAL A 20 0.07 -33.53 -7.13
CA VAL A 20 -1.11 -34.30 -7.55
C VAL A 20 -2.19 -33.39 -8.15
N PHE A 21 -2.43 -32.22 -7.54
CA PHE A 21 -3.44 -31.26 -8.00
C PHE A 21 -2.96 -30.31 -9.11
N THR A 22 -1.66 -30.16 -9.32
CA THR A 22 -1.09 -29.32 -10.40
C THR A 22 -0.83 -30.10 -11.69
N THR A 23 -0.63 -31.42 -11.62
CA THR A 23 -0.38 -32.28 -12.80
C THR A 23 -1.53 -32.24 -13.82
N HIS A 24 -1.19 -32.03 -15.10
CA HIS A 24 -2.15 -31.84 -16.20
C HIS A 24 -3.15 -33.01 -16.38
N LYS A 25 -2.72 -34.25 -16.10
CA LYS A 25 -3.59 -35.44 -16.17
C LYS A 25 -4.74 -35.43 -15.14
N ASN A 26 -4.64 -34.64 -14.08
CA ASN A 26 -5.62 -34.56 -13.00
C ASN A 26 -6.48 -33.29 -13.07
N ALA A 27 -6.54 -32.63 -14.23
CA ALA A 27 -7.29 -31.38 -14.40
C ALA A 27 -8.79 -31.48 -14.06
N ALA A 28 -9.37 -32.68 -14.18
CA ALA A 28 -10.77 -32.95 -13.81
C ALA A 28 -11.04 -32.78 -12.30
N LEU A 29 -10.03 -32.95 -11.43
CA LEU A 29 -10.16 -32.72 -9.99
C LEU A 29 -10.34 -31.23 -9.64
N ARG A 30 -10.06 -30.33 -10.59
CA ARG A 30 -10.21 -28.87 -10.45
C ARG A 30 -11.59 -28.36 -10.89
N GLN A 31 -12.49 -29.23 -11.35
CA GLN A 31 -13.80 -28.84 -11.85
C GLN A 31 -14.96 -29.14 -10.88
N LYS A 32 -16.01 -28.31 -10.97
CA LYS A 32 -17.21 -28.19 -10.11
C LYS A 32 -17.91 -29.52 -9.76
N LYS A 33 -17.77 -30.57 -10.57
CA LYS A 33 -18.38 -31.89 -10.33
C LYS A 33 -17.70 -32.69 -9.20
N THR A 34 -16.40 -32.52 -9.00
CA THR A 34 -15.63 -33.28 -7.98
C THR A 34 -15.88 -32.73 -6.56
N ILE A 35 -16.05 -31.41 -6.43
CA ILE A 35 -16.40 -30.76 -5.16
C ILE A 35 -17.81 -31.16 -4.68
N LYS A 36 -18.75 -31.36 -5.63
CA LYS A 36 -20.09 -31.91 -5.31
C LYS A 36 -20.05 -33.40 -4.96
N ALA A 37 -19.13 -34.18 -5.52
CA ALA A 37 -19.01 -35.61 -5.19
C ALA A 37 -18.49 -35.86 -3.77
N VAL A 38 -17.69 -34.93 -3.21
CA VAL A 38 -17.23 -34.95 -1.80
C VAL A 38 -18.41 -34.81 -0.82
N GLN A 39 -19.50 -34.16 -1.22
CA GLN A 39 -20.67 -33.92 -0.38
C GLN A 39 -21.64 -35.12 -0.32
N HIS A 40 -21.62 -36.00 -1.34
CA HIS A 40 -22.64 -37.04 -1.51
C HIS A 40 -22.17 -38.46 -1.17
N HIS A 41 -20.86 -38.67 -1.14
CA HIS A 41 -20.25 -39.88 -0.59
C HIS A 41 -19.38 -39.41 0.55
N ASP A 42 -19.82 -39.58 1.81
CA ASP A 42 -18.96 -39.46 2.98
C ASP A 42 -17.63 -40.13 2.65
N LEU A 43 -16.61 -39.33 2.36
CA LEU A 43 -15.29 -39.81 2.01
C LEU A 43 -14.66 -40.31 3.31
N SER A 44 -15.13 -41.46 3.79
CA SER A 44 -14.45 -42.32 4.76
C SER A 44 -13.21 -42.94 4.12
N VAL A 45 -12.42 -42.13 3.40
CA VAL A 45 -11.16 -42.52 2.80
C VAL A 45 -10.11 -42.37 3.89
N LEU A 46 -9.95 -43.47 4.65
CA LEU A 46 -8.75 -43.83 5.40
C LEU A 46 -8.23 -42.74 6.37
N ASN A 47 -8.83 -42.68 7.56
CA ASN A 47 -8.24 -42.10 8.78
C ASN A 47 -7.85 -40.61 8.74
N ILE A 48 -8.32 -39.86 7.75
CA ILE A 48 -8.17 -38.40 7.68
C ILE A 48 -9.42 -37.80 8.33
N SER A 49 -9.27 -37.20 9.51
CA SER A 49 -10.38 -36.51 10.18
C SER A 49 -10.89 -35.37 9.29
N ASN A 50 -12.19 -35.06 9.41
CA ASN A 50 -12.81 -33.95 8.69
C ASN A 50 -12.03 -32.62 8.86
N GLU A 51 -11.34 -32.45 10.00
CA GLU A 51 -10.48 -31.30 10.28
C GLU A 51 -9.23 -31.25 9.40
N LYS A 52 -8.55 -32.38 9.18
CA LYS A 52 -7.38 -32.46 8.30
C LYS A 52 -7.74 -32.22 6.84
N LEU A 53 -8.89 -32.71 6.40
CA LEU A 53 -9.41 -32.43 5.06
C LEU A 53 -9.67 -30.93 4.87
N VAL A 54 -10.24 -30.28 5.89
CA VAL A 54 -10.51 -28.84 5.88
C VAL A 54 -9.22 -28.02 5.85
N GLN A 55 -8.19 -28.39 6.62
CA GLN A 55 -6.89 -27.70 6.59
C GLN A 55 -6.22 -27.80 5.21
N ILE A 56 -6.32 -28.95 4.54
CA ILE A 56 -5.80 -29.12 3.18
C ILE A 56 -6.57 -28.24 2.19
N LEU A 57 -7.90 -28.15 2.31
CA LEU A 57 -8.73 -27.29 1.45
C LEU A 57 -8.44 -25.80 1.70
N GLN A 58 -8.23 -25.38 2.95
CA GLN A 58 -7.86 -24.01 3.31
C GLN A 58 -6.46 -23.63 2.80
N TYR A 59 -5.49 -24.54 2.89
CA TYR A 59 -4.16 -24.34 2.33
C TYR A 59 -4.23 -24.16 0.80
N LEU A 60 -4.98 -25.01 0.11
CA LEU A 60 -5.14 -24.92 -1.35
C LEU A 60 -5.90 -23.67 -1.83
N LEU A 61 -6.82 -23.14 -0.99
CA LEU A 61 -7.47 -21.85 -1.19
C LEU A 61 -6.50 -20.68 -1.07
N ARG A 62 -5.64 -20.70 -0.04
CA ARG A 62 -4.64 -19.65 0.20
C ARG A 62 -3.61 -19.56 -0.93
N GLU A 63 -3.25 -20.70 -1.50
CA GLU A 63 -2.32 -20.83 -2.61
C GLU A 63 -2.96 -20.52 -3.99
N GLY A 64 -4.23 -20.10 -4.03
CA GLY A 64 -4.90 -19.68 -5.27
C GLY A 64 -5.14 -20.81 -6.29
N VAL A 65 -5.13 -22.07 -5.84
CA VAL A 65 -5.21 -23.25 -6.72
C VAL A 65 -6.62 -23.45 -7.31
N PHE A 66 -7.64 -22.82 -6.73
CA PHE A 66 -9.02 -22.89 -7.19
C PHE A 66 -9.39 -21.67 -8.07
N SER A 67 -10.02 -21.94 -9.21
CA SER A 67 -10.40 -20.91 -10.19
C SER A 67 -11.58 -20.02 -9.76
N SER A 68 -12.21 -20.25 -8.61
CA SER A 68 -13.29 -19.40 -8.08
C SER A 68 -13.50 -19.57 -6.57
N ASN A 69 -13.10 -18.56 -5.79
CA ASN A 69 -13.25 -18.53 -4.33
C ASN A 69 -14.71 -18.50 -3.84
N ASN A 70 -15.65 -18.01 -4.67
CA ASN A 70 -17.06 -17.87 -4.29
C ASN A 70 -17.78 -19.20 -4.11
N ILE A 71 -17.36 -20.26 -4.80
CA ILE A 71 -18.01 -21.58 -4.76
C ILE A 71 -17.71 -22.32 -3.45
N VAL A 72 -16.52 -22.13 -2.87
CA VAL A 72 -16.15 -22.80 -1.61
C VAL A 72 -16.91 -22.22 -0.42
N ARG A 73 -17.15 -20.90 -0.43
CA ARG A 73 -18.00 -20.21 0.56
C ARG A 73 -19.46 -20.67 0.50
N THR A 74 -19.97 -21.01 -0.69
CA THR A 74 -21.35 -21.50 -0.85
C THR A 74 -21.52 -22.97 -0.45
N ILE A 75 -20.46 -23.78 -0.50
CA ILE A 75 -20.53 -25.23 -0.26
C ILE A 75 -20.29 -25.58 1.22
N PHE A 76 -19.58 -24.75 1.99
CA PHE A 76 -19.35 -24.95 3.43
C PHE A 76 -19.83 -23.77 4.29
N PRO A 77 -21.12 -23.40 4.23
CA PRO A 77 -21.63 -22.24 4.97
C PRO A 77 -21.47 -22.37 6.49
N GLU A 78 -21.58 -23.58 7.06
CA GLU A 78 -21.47 -23.80 8.51
C GLU A 78 -20.06 -23.67 9.09
N ARG A 79 -19.00 -23.70 8.27
CA ARG A 79 -17.60 -23.53 8.73
C ARG A 79 -17.04 -22.13 8.54
N PHE A 80 -17.84 -21.21 7.97
CA PHE A 80 -17.56 -19.77 7.94
C PHE A 80 -18.51 -18.98 8.86
N GLN A 81 -19.27 -19.67 9.72
CA GLN A 81 -19.78 -19.01 10.91
C GLN A 81 -18.57 -18.58 11.76
N PRO A 82 -18.58 -17.36 12.33
CA PRO A 82 -17.48 -16.88 13.14
C PRO A 82 -17.28 -17.88 14.27
N ILE A 83 -16.12 -18.53 14.26
CA ILE A 83 -15.73 -19.47 15.30
C ILE A 83 -15.75 -18.69 16.62
N THR A 84 -16.77 -18.91 17.45
CA THR A 84 -16.76 -18.52 18.86
C THR A 84 -16.07 -19.62 19.67
N LEU A 85 -14.86 -20.00 19.25
CA LEU A 85 -13.87 -20.49 20.19
C LEU A 85 -13.26 -19.25 20.84
N PRO A 86 -12.71 -19.33 22.06
CA PRO A 86 -11.98 -18.21 22.61
C PRO A 86 -10.86 -17.92 21.63
N VAL A 87 -11.05 -16.86 20.85
CA VAL A 87 -9.96 -16.14 20.23
C VAL A 87 -9.11 -15.82 21.45
N GLN A 88 -7.95 -16.46 21.58
CA GLN A 88 -6.85 -15.75 22.20
C GLN A 88 -6.68 -14.55 21.28
N GLU A 89 -7.36 -13.47 21.64
CA GLU A 89 -7.07 -12.15 21.16
C GLU A 89 -5.56 -12.04 21.37
N VAL A 90 -4.79 -12.05 20.28
CA VAL A 90 -3.57 -11.26 20.34
C VAL A 90 -4.10 -9.89 20.73
N PRO A 91 -3.84 -9.39 21.94
CA PRO A 91 -4.73 -8.44 22.56
C PRO A 91 -4.81 -7.23 21.65
N SER A 92 -5.98 -6.95 21.09
CA SER A 92 -6.26 -5.69 20.39
C SER A 92 -5.87 -4.48 21.26
N GLN A 93 -5.89 -4.67 22.58
CA GLN A 93 -5.35 -3.77 23.60
C GLN A 93 -3.83 -3.53 23.48
N GLN A 94 -2.99 -4.54 23.21
CA GLN A 94 -1.54 -4.35 23.14
C GLN A 94 -1.13 -3.49 21.94
N THR A 95 -1.77 -3.67 20.78
CA THR A 95 -1.56 -2.79 19.62
C THR A 95 -2.06 -1.38 19.89
N SER A 96 -3.22 -1.24 20.53
CA SER A 96 -3.81 0.06 20.89
C SER A 96 -2.93 0.86 21.88
N ILE A 97 -2.40 0.19 22.90
CA ILE A 97 -1.53 0.82 23.91
C ILE A 97 -0.23 1.32 23.27
N MET A 98 0.36 0.54 22.35
CA MET A 98 1.57 0.96 21.64
C MET A 98 1.32 2.15 20.72
N GLU A 99 0.18 2.19 20.03
CA GLU A 99 -0.21 3.33 19.18
C GLU A 99 -0.40 4.61 20.02
N GLU A 100 -1.03 4.50 21.18
CA GLU A 100 -1.22 5.62 22.13
C GLU A 100 0.12 6.16 22.66
N PHE A 101 1.03 5.28 23.07
CA PHE A 101 2.37 5.69 23.51
C PHE A 101 3.17 6.39 22.41
N ILE A 102 3.10 5.91 21.17
CA ILE A 102 3.81 6.54 20.04
C ILE A 102 3.19 7.92 19.72
N ASP A 103 1.87 8.07 19.83
CA ASP A 103 1.22 9.37 19.67
C ASP A 103 1.57 10.36 20.80
N GLU A 104 1.72 9.88 22.03
CA GLU A 104 2.19 10.68 23.16
C GLU A 104 3.63 11.19 22.91
N LEU A 105 4.53 10.32 22.41
CA LEU A 105 5.89 10.73 22.02
C LEU A 105 5.86 11.81 20.94
N PHE A 106 4.96 11.71 19.95
CA PHE A 106 4.82 12.72 18.91
C PHE A 106 4.33 14.06 19.46
N THR A 107 3.33 14.03 20.34
CA THR A 107 2.70 15.23 20.90
C THR A 107 3.61 15.95 21.90
N THR A 108 4.25 15.20 22.79
CA THR A 108 5.01 15.76 23.91
C THR A 108 6.48 16.00 23.58
N GLY A 109 7.06 15.19 22.69
CA GLY A 109 8.49 15.22 22.38
C GLY A 109 9.40 14.75 23.53
N ILE A 110 8.85 14.13 24.58
CA ILE A 110 9.67 13.62 25.69
C ILE A 110 10.66 12.57 25.18
N TYR A 111 11.90 12.63 25.65
CA TYR A 111 13.01 11.78 25.19
C TYR A 111 13.45 11.98 23.73
N SER A 112 13.06 13.10 23.10
CA SER A 112 13.52 13.41 21.74
C SER A 112 15.04 13.56 21.69
N ASP A 113 15.66 12.89 20.73
CA ASP A 113 17.10 12.89 20.45
C ASP A 113 17.42 13.30 18.99
N LEU A 114 16.41 13.79 18.26
CA LEU A 114 16.47 14.30 16.91
C LEU A 114 15.58 15.54 16.77
N THR A 115 16.09 16.59 16.12
CA THR A 115 15.32 17.76 15.72
C THR A 115 15.08 17.74 14.22
N LEU A 116 13.83 17.65 13.80
CA LEU A 116 13.44 17.79 12.40
C LEU A 116 13.08 19.25 12.12
N ILE A 117 13.57 19.82 11.03
CA ILE A 117 13.45 21.25 10.72
C ILE A 117 12.82 21.42 9.36
N SER A 118 11.64 22.04 9.32
CA SER A 118 11.01 22.59 8.10
C SER A 118 11.12 24.11 8.13
N ILE A 119 10.82 24.78 7.01
CA ILE A 119 10.83 26.25 6.93
C ILE A 119 9.93 26.88 7.99
N GLU A 120 8.74 26.31 8.22
CA GLU A 120 7.72 26.91 9.09
C GLU A 120 7.74 26.38 10.52
N ARG A 121 8.30 25.18 10.74
CA ARG A 121 8.17 24.46 12.02
C ARG A 121 9.35 23.54 12.29
N THR A 122 9.72 23.45 13.57
CA THR A 122 10.62 22.42 14.09
C THR A 122 9.84 21.36 14.86
N TYR A 123 10.33 20.12 14.82
CA TYR A 123 9.71 18.98 15.49
C TYR A 123 10.74 18.29 16.37
N ALA A 124 10.42 18.15 17.65
CA ALA A 124 11.11 17.24 18.55
C ALA A 124 10.77 15.81 18.14
N ALA A 125 11.78 15.01 17.79
CA ALA A 125 11.61 13.69 17.21
C ALA A 125 12.57 12.67 17.79
N HIS A 126 12.30 11.39 17.48
CA HIS A 126 13.03 10.26 18.02
C HIS A 126 13.74 9.53 16.90
N ARG A 127 15.06 9.39 17.01
CA ARG A 127 15.89 8.62 16.07
C ARG A 127 15.40 7.19 15.96
N ALA A 128 15.02 6.59 17.09
CA ALA A 128 14.48 5.23 17.15
C ALA A 128 13.15 5.05 16.38
N VAL A 129 12.40 6.13 16.13
CA VAL A 129 11.17 6.10 15.33
C VAL A 129 11.48 6.44 13.87
N VAL A 130 12.22 7.53 13.65
CA VAL A 130 12.44 8.11 12.31
C VAL A 130 13.48 7.36 11.49
N CYS A 131 14.63 7.00 12.07
CA CYS A 131 15.76 6.43 11.32
C CYS A 131 15.52 5.02 10.79
N PHE A 132 14.56 4.28 11.36
CA PHE A 132 14.13 2.98 10.82
C PHE A 132 13.23 3.11 9.60
N GLN A 133 12.63 4.28 9.41
CA GLN A 133 11.66 4.54 8.35
C GLN A 133 12.26 5.33 7.18
N SER A 134 13.33 6.11 7.43
CA SER A 134 14.08 6.83 6.41
C SER A 134 15.57 6.52 6.50
N PRO A 135 16.11 5.70 5.58
CA PRO A 135 17.56 5.49 5.44
C PRO A 135 18.33 6.79 5.15
N VAL A 136 17.72 7.77 4.48
CA VAL A 136 18.31 9.08 4.21
C VAL A 136 18.55 9.84 5.52
N ILE A 137 17.53 9.98 6.36
CA ILE A 137 17.66 10.66 7.66
C ILE A 137 18.61 9.88 8.58
N SER A 138 18.55 8.54 8.55
CA SER A 138 19.46 7.66 9.29
C SER A 138 20.94 7.90 8.93
N LYS A 139 21.25 7.99 7.64
CA LYS A 139 22.61 8.29 7.15
C LYS A 139 23.06 9.68 7.60
N SER A 140 22.18 10.69 7.54
CA SER A 140 22.47 12.04 8.02
C SER A 140 22.83 12.06 9.50
N CYS A 141 22.05 11.36 10.34
CA CYS A 141 22.35 11.24 11.77
C CYS A 141 23.70 10.55 12.01
N LYS A 142 23.99 9.44 11.31
CA LYS A 142 25.28 8.73 11.44
C LYS A 142 26.47 9.58 11.00
N TYR A 143 26.30 10.41 9.97
CA TYR A 143 27.34 11.33 9.53
C TYR A 143 27.62 12.41 10.57
N GLN A 144 26.58 12.95 11.22
CA GLN A 144 26.76 13.89 12.33
C GLN A 144 27.48 13.22 13.49
N ASP A 145 27.04 12.04 13.91
CA ASP A 145 27.67 11.27 15.00
C ASP A 145 29.18 11.07 14.75
N ALA A 146 29.57 10.66 13.53
CA ALA A 146 30.97 10.42 13.17
C ALA A 146 31.85 11.68 13.12
N ASN A 147 31.26 12.87 13.07
CA ASN A 147 31.98 14.14 13.02
C ASN A 147 31.96 14.90 14.36
N ARG A 148 31.21 14.42 15.37
CA ARG A 148 31.14 15.05 16.70
C ARG A 148 32.47 15.05 17.44
N ASP A 149 33.25 13.98 17.35
CA ASP A 149 34.52 13.84 18.07
C ASP A 149 35.64 14.75 17.54
N LYS A 150 35.39 15.50 16.46
CA LYS A 150 36.37 16.40 15.82
C LYS A 150 36.16 17.88 16.18
N SER A 151 34.97 18.26 16.63
CA SER A 151 34.73 19.59 17.19
C SER A 151 35.10 19.54 18.67
N GLY A 152 36.30 20.02 19.02
CA GLY A 152 36.82 20.04 20.40
C GLY A 152 36.09 21.00 21.35
N ASP A 153 34.77 21.14 21.21
CA ASP A 153 33.94 22.01 22.04
C ASP A 153 33.43 21.28 23.27
N CYS A 154 33.84 21.75 24.44
CA CYS A 154 33.49 21.21 25.76
C CYS A 154 32.13 21.76 26.21
N SER A 155 31.13 21.68 25.34
CA SER A 155 29.76 22.04 25.69
C SER A 155 29.11 20.86 26.41
N THR A 156 28.67 21.08 27.65
CA THR A 156 28.10 20.09 28.61
C THR A 156 26.73 19.51 28.21
N HIS A 157 26.24 19.84 27.02
CA HIS A 157 25.02 19.26 26.46
C HIS A 157 25.40 18.39 25.27
N THR A 158 25.04 17.10 25.32
CA THR A 158 25.15 16.22 24.14
C THR A 158 24.39 16.88 22.98
N PRO A 159 25.04 17.24 21.87
CA PRO A 159 24.34 17.91 20.78
C PRO A 159 23.25 16.98 20.25
N THR A 160 22.03 17.50 20.11
CA THR A 160 20.90 16.77 19.49
C THR A 160 21.14 16.70 17.98
N ASN A 161 20.97 15.52 17.36
CA ASN A 161 21.07 15.42 15.90
C ASN A 161 19.97 16.27 15.26
N SER A 162 20.24 16.88 14.11
CA SER A 162 19.22 17.65 13.39
C SER A 162 19.11 17.25 11.92
N PHE A 163 17.91 17.33 11.34
CA PHE A 163 17.68 17.08 9.92
C PHE A 163 16.83 18.20 9.35
N ASN A 164 17.34 18.90 8.34
CA ASN A 164 16.66 20.01 7.70
C ASN A 164 16.06 19.57 6.36
N PHE A 165 14.74 19.75 6.21
CA PHE A 165 13.98 19.50 4.99
C PHE A 165 14.18 20.59 3.92
N LEU A 166 14.96 21.64 4.23
CA LEU A 166 15.27 22.75 3.35
C LEU A 166 13.98 23.44 2.87
N ASP A 167 13.89 23.71 1.57
CA ASP A 167 12.77 24.43 0.95
C ASP A 167 11.57 23.53 0.59
N ASP A 168 11.51 22.32 1.16
CA ASP A 168 10.38 21.43 0.90
C ASP A 168 9.08 21.98 1.49
N ASP A 169 7.98 21.68 0.79
CA ASP A 169 6.63 22.10 1.13
C ASP A 169 6.28 21.77 2.61
N PRO A 170 6.02 22.78 3.46
CA PRO A 170 5.86 22.59 4.91
C PRO A 170 4.69 21.66 5.28
N LEU A 171 3.60 21.68 4.51
CA LEU A 171 2.44 20.80 4.73
C LEU A 171 2.79 19.35 4.41
N SER A 172 3.53 19.12 3.33
CA SER A 172 4.01 17.79 2.95
C SER A 172 5.03 17.23 3.95
N VAL A 173 5.88 18.11 4.51
CA VAL A 173 6.79 17.74 5.62
C VAL A 173 6.00 17.39 6.87
N ASP A 174 4.98 18.17 7.26
CA ASP A 174 4.11 17.84 8.40
C ASP A 174 3.47 16.45 8.22
N CYS A 175 3.02 16.13 7.00
CA CYS A 175 2.51 14.79 6.67
C CYS A 175 3.56 13.68 6.85
N ILE A 176 4.81 13.89 6.44
CA ILE A 176 5.90 12.94 6.67
C ILE A 176 6.12 12.72 8.17
N VAL A 177 6.15 13.80 8.95
CA VAL A 177 6.40 13.70 10.39
C VAL A 177 5.23 12.98 11.08
N GLN A 178 3.97 13.31 10.76
CA GLN A 178 2.80 12.57 11.25
C GLN A 178 2.90 11.07 10.93
N PHE A 179 3.29 10.72 9.70
CA PHE A 179 3.41 9.34 9.26
C PHE A 179 4.42 8.53 10.08
N PHE A 180 5.55 9.13 10.49
CA PHE A 180 6.55 8.43 11.29
C PHE A 180 5.97 7.87 12.59
N TYR A 181 5.01 8.55 13.21
CA TYR A 181 4.41 8.14 14.46
C TYR A 181 3.09 7.39 14.28
N ARG A 182 2.22 7.88 13.40
CA ARG A 182 0.85 7.38 13.29
C ARG A 182 0.65 6.32 12.22
N ARG A 183 1.66 6.07 11.39
CA ARG A 183 1.55 5.26 10.14
C ARG A 183 0.49 5.77 9.18
N ASP A 184 0.02 6.98 9.40
CA ASP A 184 -0.94 7.70 8.59
C ASP A 184 -0.67 9.21 8.71
N TYR A 185 -1.26 10.01 7.83
CA TYR A 185 -1.18 11.46 7.88
C TYR A 185 -2.51 12.09 7.46
N ASN A 186 -2.86 13.21 8.08
CA ASN A 186 -4.05 13.96 7.72
C ASN A 186 -3.66 15.31 7.14
N ASN A 187 -4.53 15.82 6.28
CA ASN A 187 -4.33 17.09 5.57
C ASN A 187 -4.67 18.29 6.46
N THR A 188 -5.14 18.05 7.67
CA THR A 188 -5.31 19.08 8.69
C THR A 188 -3.98 19.32 9.39
N ARG A 189 -3.45 20.53 9.21
CA ARG A 189 -2.28 21.02 9.96
C ARG A 189 -2.52 20.81 11.45
N SER A 190 -1.93 19.76 12.01
CA SER A 190 -2.04 19.47 13.44
C SER A 190 -1.07 20.39 14.15
N ALA A 191 -1.54 21.60 14.48
CA ALA A 191 -0.78 22.51 15.32
C ALA A 191 -0.58 21.86 16.71
N PRO A 192 0.65 21.73 17.20
CA PRO A 192 0.89 21.31 18.57
C PRO A 192 0.66 22.56 19.45
N GLY A 193 -0.32 22.49 20.35
CA GLY A 193 -0.39 23.43 21.48
C GLY A 193 -1.32 24.64 21.38
N LEU A 194 -2.47 24.54 20.71
CA LEU A 194 -3.63 25.36 21.11
C LEU A 194 -4.63 24.48 21.84
N ASN A 195 -4.57 24.58 23.17
CA ASN A 195 -5.49 23.92 24.09
C ASN A 195 -6.93 24.32 23.73
N ALA A 196 -7.80 23.32 23.65
CA ALA A 196 -9.24 23.53 23.65
C ALA A 196 -9.62 24.30 24.92
N GLU A 197 -10.11 25.54 24.76
CA GLU A 197 -11.14 26.17 25.60
C GLU A 197 -11.49 27.56 25.06
N ILE A 198 -12.74 27.98 25.33
CA ILE A 198 -13.45 29.19 24.85
C ILE A 198 -14.05 28.99 23.44
N GLY A 199 -15.35 28.92 23.22
CA GLY A 199 -16.53 29.22 24.04
C GLY A 199 -17.65 29.58 23.05
N VAL A 200 -18.83 28.99 23.23
CA VAL A 200 -20.03 29.28 22.43
C VAL A 200 -20.35 30.78 22.51
N VAL A 201 -20.34 31.50 21.39
CA VAL A 201 -21.14 32.73 21.22
C VAL A 201 -21.67 32.82 19.79
N GLN A 202 -22.99 32.99 19.66
CA GLN A 202 -23.69 33.22 18.39
C GLN A 202 -23.59 34.70 17.96
N LYS A 203 -23.33 34.90 16.65
CA LYS A 203 -23.92 35.84 15.66
C LYS A 203 -24.09 37.35 16.00
N ASP A 204 -23.57 38.23 15.13
CA ASP A 204 -24.37 39.18 14.30
C ASP A 204 -23.50 40.07 13.35
N GLU A 205 -23.95 40.19 12.07
CA GLU A 205 -23.80 41.20 10.97
C GLU A 205 -22.46 41.98 10.75
N ALA A 206 -21.90 42.27 9.56
CA ALA A 206 -22.36 42.45 8.15
C ALA A 206 -21.14 42.38 7.15
N PRO A 207 -21.34 42.41 5.81
CA PRO A 207 -20.52 41.69 4.82
C PRO A 207 -19.51 42.55 4.03
N ASN A 208 -18.31 42.02 3.81
CA ASN A 208 -17.51 42.08 2.57
C ASN A 208 -16.03 41.81 2.86
N SER A 209 -15.68 40.54 2.83
CA SER A 209 -14.36 40.08 2.44
C SER A 209 -14.57 38.73 1.75
N PRO A 210 -13.87 38.42 0.65
CA PRO A 210 -13.92 37.09 0.06
C PRO A 210 -13.25 36.16 1.06
N SER A 211 -14.07 35.65 1.99
CA SER A 211 -13.73 34.52 2.84
C SER A 211 -13.36 33.39 1.91
N ASP A 212 -12.08 33.06 1.93
CA ASP A 212 -11.52 31.84 1.37
C ASP A 212 -12.12 30.68 2.18
N ASN A 213 -13.37 30.33 1.86
CA ASN A 213 -13.98 29.08 2.24
C ASN A 213 -13.34 27.98 1.39
N THR A 214 -12.04 27.74 1.58
CA THR A 214 -11.44 26.49 1.13
C THR A 214 -11.96 25.41 2.08
N GLY A 215 -13.04 24.73 1.67
CA GLY A 215 -13.55 23.59 2.41
C GLY A 215 -12.47 22.51 2.60
N PRO A 216 -12.54 21.67 3.65
CA PRO A 216 -11.42 20.84 4.10
C PRO A 216 -10.98 19.68 3.17
N ASN A 217 -11.44 19.55 1.92
CA ASN A 217 -11.34 18.30 1.16
C ASN A 217 -10.86 18.42 -0.30
N ASP A 218 -10.65 19.61 -0.86
CA ASP A 218 -10.34 19.74 -2.30
C ASP A 218 -8.83 19.92 -2.60
N SER A 219 -8.02 20.36 -1.61
CA SER A 219 -6.55 20.51 -1.74
C SER A 219 -5.77 19.19 -1.60
N ASP A 220 -6.48 18.10 -1.34
CA ASP A 220 -5.91 16.81 -0.96
C ASP A 220 -5.08 16.14 -2.06
N LEU A 221 -5.47 16.36 -3.33
CA LEU A 221 -4.83 15.72 -4.47
C LEU A 221 -3.38 16.16 -4.64
N VAL A 222 -3.14 17.48 -4.69
CA VAL A 222 -1.79 18.04 -4.87
C VAL A 222 -0.91 17.67 -3.68
N LEU A 223 -1.45 17.74 -2.46
CA LEU A 223 -0.71 17.35 -1.26
C LEU A 223 -0.26 15.89 -1.32
N HIS A 224 -1.13 14.95 -1.73
CA HIS A 224 -0.74 13.54 -1.84
C HIS A 224 0.36 13.30 -2.88
N VAL A 225 0.37 14.08 -3.97
CA VAL A 225 1.44 14.05 -4.98
C VAL A 225 2.76 14.58 -4.39
N LYS A 226 2.73 15.70 -3.69
CA LYS A 226 3.92 16.26 -3.03
C LYS A 226 4.48 15.31 -1.96
N VAL A 227 3.62 14.73 -1.13
CA VAL A 227 4.00 13.71 -0.14
C VAL A 227 4.60 12.48 -0.81
N TYR A 228 4.07 12.04 -1.95
CA TYR A 228 4.66 10.96 -2.75
C TYR A 228 6.08 11.28 -3.22
N ALA A 229 6.29 12.48 -3.76
CA ALA A 229 7.61 12.92 -4.23
C ALA A 229 8.61 13.01 -3.07
N LEU A 230 8.22 13.59 -1.94
CA LEU A 230 9.09 13.66 -0.77
C LEU A 230 9.34 12.28 -0.14
N ALA A 231 8.36 11.37 -0.17
CA ALA A 231 8.57 10.00 0.30
C ALA A 231 9.60 9.26 -0.54
N GLU A 232 9.68 9.51 -1.85
CA GLU A 232 10.78 9.01 -2.67
C GLU A 232 12.10 9.69 -2.32
N LYS A 233 12.12 11.04 -2.26
CA LYS A 233 13.31 11.84 -1.92
C LYS A 233 13.97 11.41 -0.60
N TYR A 234 13.17 11.09 0.40
CA TYR A 234 13.63 10.70 1.73
C TYR A 234 13.66 9.18 1.97
N ASP A 235 13.42 8.39 0.93
CA ASP A 235 13.41 6.91 0.97
C ASP A 235 12.50 6.38 2.07
N ILE A 236 11.20 6.66 1.95
CA ILE A 236 10.13 6.23 2.87
C ILE A 236 9.09 5.41 2.09
N PRO A 237 9.38 4.14 1.72
CA PRO A 237 8.56 3.38 0.76
C PRO A 237 7.10 3.15 1.18
N LEU A 238 6.86 2.99 2.48
CA LEU A 238 5.51 2.80 3.02
C LEU A 238 4.67 4.08 2.90
N LEU A 239 5.28 5.25 3.11
CA LEU A 239 4.62 6.54 2.91
C LEU A 239 4.32 6.77 1.44
N LYS A 240 5.27 6.44 0.55
CA LYS A 240 5.07 6.52 -0.91
C LYS A 240 3.88 5.68 -1.36
N THR A 241 3.75 4.47 -0.83
CA THR A 241 2.60 3.59 -1.10
C THR A 241 1.31 4.16 -0.54
N LEU A 242 1.34 4.70 0.68
CA LEU A 242 0.16 5.30 1.32
C LEU A 242 -0.34 6.53 0.55
N SER A 243 0.56 7.43 0.16
CA SER A 243 0.19 8.65 -0.55
C SER A 243 -0.40 8.37 -1.93
N LEU A 244 0.12 7.37 -2.65
CA LEU A 244 -0.50 6.89 -3.88
C LEU A 244 -1.93 6.38 -3.65
N ARG A 245 -2.16 5.58 -2.60
CA ARG A 245 -3.50 5.07 -2.26
C ARG A 245 -4.45 6.19 -1.88
N LYS A 246 -3.99 7.17 -1.11
CA LYS A 246 -4.79 8.34 -0.73
C LYS A 246 -5.12 9.20 -1.94
N PHE A 247 -4.15 9.44 -2.83
CA PHE A 247 -4.39 10.09 -4.12
C PHE A 247 -5.45 9.36 -4.95
N GLU A 248 -5.33 8.05 -5.14
CA GLU A 248 -6.32 7.26 -5.89
C GLU A 248 -7.72 7.29 -5.23
N ALA A 249 -7.79 7.38 -3.91
CA ALA A 249 -9.05 7.51 -3.17
C ALA A 249 -9.69 8.89 -3.34
N ALA A 250 -8.91 9.95 -3.11
CA ALA A 250 -9.33 11.33 -3.29
C ALA A 250 -9.75 11.59 -4.75
N ALA A 251 -8.96 11.11 -5.72
CA ALA A 251 -9.25 11.34 -7.13
C ALA A 251 -10.52 10.65 -7.59
N ARG A 252 -10.89 9.50 -7.00
CA ARG A 252 -12.20 8.86 -7.31
C ARG A 252 -13.38 9.72 -6.89
N GLN A 253 -13.23 10.53 -5.85
CA GLN A 253 -14.29 11.37 -5.29
C GLN A 253 -14.29 12.78 -5.92
N HIS A 254 -13.11 13.37 -6.11
CA HIS A 254 -12.91 14.76 -6.52
C HIS A 254 -12.32 14.91 -7.94
N TRP A 255 -12.62 14.01 -8.87
CA TRP A 255 -12.04 14.04 -10.22
C TRP A 255 -12.44 15.26 -11.08
N ARG A 256 -13.56 15.93 -10.78
CA ARG A 256 -14.01 17.15 -11.50
C ARG A 256 -13.42 18.44 -10.93
N SER A 257 -12.64 18.34 -9.88
CA SER A 257 -12.02 19.51 -9.26
C SER A 257 -10.85 20.00 -10.11
N SER A 258 -10.65 21.31 -10.18
CA SER A 258 -9.48 21.92 -10.84
C SER A 258 -8.15 21.43 -10.25
N TYR A 259 -8.17 21.04 -8.97
CA TYR A 259 -7.00 20.49 -8.27
C TYR A 259 -6.53 19.15 -8.84
N LEU A 260 -7.35 18.42 -9.61
CA LEU A 260 -6.87 17.24 -10.34
C LEU A 260 -5.82 17.64 -11.38
N LEU A 261 -6.05 18.72 -12.13
CA LEU A 261 -5.11 19.16 -13.17
C LEU A 261 -3.80 19.63 -12.54
N ASP A 262 -3.89 20.38 -11.44
CA ASP A 262 -2.71 20.83 -10.71
C ASP A 262 -1.94 19.66 -10.10
N ALA A 263 -2.64 18.64 -9.60
CA ALA A 263 -1.99 17.43 -9.10
C ALA A 263 -1.32 16.62 -10.22
N LEU A 264 -1.91 16.57 -11.41
CA LEU A 264 -1.27 15.95 -12.58
C LEU A 264 -0.04 16.75 -13.03
N ARG A 265 -0.10 18.08 -13.05
CA ARG A 265 1.07 18.93 -13.30
C ARG A 265 2.17 18.63 -12.30
N GLU A 266 1.84 18.69 -11.02
CA GLU A 266 2.77 18.40 -9.94
C GLU A 266 3.39 17.02 -10.11
N ALA A 267 2.59 15.99 -10.44
CA ALA A 267 3.07 14.62 -10.57
C ALA A 267 4.12 14.50 -11.68
N TYR A 268 3.95 15.19 -12.81
CA TYR A 268 4.93 15.16 -13.90
C TYR A 268 6.15 16.06 -13.66
N ILE A 269 6.04 17.07 -12.80
CA ILE A 269 7.15 17.96 -12.42
C ILE A 269 8.01 17.36 -11.30
N SER A 270 7.38 16.72 -10.31
CA SER A 270 8.02 16.30 -9.06
C SER A 270 8.54 14.86 -9.08
N THR A 271 8.22 14.09 -10.13
CA THR A 271 8.67 12.69 -10.28
C THR A 271 9.55 12.52 -11.51
N ILE A 272 10.48 11.57 -11.47
CA ILE A 272 11.28 11.16 -12.64
C ILE A 272 10.50 10.16 -13.51
N GLU A 273 10.97 9.90 -14.72
CA GLU A 273 10.30 9.00 -15.67
C GLU A 273 10.25 7.54 -15.21
N GLU A 274 11.18 7.08 -14.37
CA GLU A 274 11.16 5.73 -13.83
C GLU A 274 10.10 5.56 -12.74
N ASP A 275 9.70 6.67 -12.10
CA ASP A 275 8.72 6.68 -11.02
C ASP A 275 7.29 6.84 -11.55
N GLN A 276 6.79 5.77 -12.15
CA GLN A 276 5.54 5.77 -12.89
C GLN A 276 4.28 5.66 -12.02
N GLY A 277 4.39 5.44 -10.70
CA GLY A 277 3.24 5.13 -9.84
C GLY A 277 2.16 6.23 -9.88
N MET A 278 2.55 7.46 -9.58
CA MET A 278 1.63 8.60 -9.57
C MET A 278 1.13 8.96 -10.98
N ARG A 279 2.02 8.94 -11.97
CA ARG A 279 1.70 9.23 -13.39
C ARG A 279 0.69 8.23 -13.95
N THR A 280 0.91 6.94 -13.71
CA THR A 280 0.00 5.85 -14.12
C THR A 280 -1.37 6.00 -13.46
N ALA A 281 -1.43 6.38 -12.17
CA ALA A 281 -2.70 6.64 -11.50
C ALA A 281 -3.46 7.79 -12.17
N GLY A 282 -2.77 8.89 -12.50
CA GLY A 282 -3.33 10.01 -13.25
C GLY A 282 -3.89 9.63 -14.62
N VAL A 283 -3.10 8.93 -15.43
CA VAL A 283 -3.50 8.40 -16.75
C VAL A 283 -4.72 7.49 -16.64
N LYS A 284 -4.75 6.61 -15.63
CA LYS A 284 -5.88 5.72 -15.38
C LYS A 284 -7.17 6.50 -15.06
N ILE A 285 -7.08 7.61 -14.32
CA ILE A 285 -8.23 8.48 -14.03
C ILE A 285 -8.76 9.10 -15.33
N LEU A 286 -7.89 9.71 -16.14
CA LEU A 286 -8.26 10.30 -17.44
C LEU A 286 -8.86 9.26 -18.39
N HIS A 287 -8.33 8.04 -18.41
CA HIS A 287 -8.88 6.95 -19.21
C HIS A 287 -10.27 6.50 -18.72
N THR A 288 -10.46 6.41 -17.41
CA THR A 288 -11.72 5.97 -16.80
C THR A 288 -12.82 7.02 -16.98
N ARG A 289 -12.45 8.30 -16.97
CA ARG A 289 -13.34 9.47 -17.13
C ARG A 289 -13.09 10.14 -18.48
N ARG A 290 -13.43 9.46 -19.57
CA ARG A 290 -13.16 9.96 -20.93
C ARG A 290 -13.81 11.31 -21.20
N GLU A 291 -14.91 11.64 -20.53
CA GLU A 291 -15.54 12.96 -20.63
C GLU A 291 -14.59 14.12 -20.25
N LEU A 292 -13.57 13.88 -19.43
CA LEU A 292 -12.57 14.90 -19.10
C LEU A 292 -11.77 15.34 -20.34
N LEU A 293 -11.56 14.45 -21.31
CA LEU A 293 -10.82 14.79 -22.54
C LEU A 293 -11.58 15.77 -23.44
N ASP A 294 -12.87 15.97 -23.20
CA ASP A 294 -13.69 16.97 -23.90
C ASP A 294 -13.57 18.36 -23.29
N GLU A 295 -13.07 18.47 -22.06
CA GLU A 295 -12.90 19.75 -21.37
C GLU A 295 -11.65 20.49 -21.88
N GLU A 296 -11.78 21.80 -22.14
CA GLU A 296 -10.70 22.60 -22.74
C GLU A 296 -9.47 22.73 -21.82
N ASN A 297 -9.68 22.83 -20.51
CA ASN A 297 -8.64 22.83 -19.49
C ASN A 297 -7.78 21.54 -19.52
N VAL A 298 -8.39 20.37 -19.71
CA VAL A 298 -7.68 19.08 -19.83
C VAL A 298 -6.94 18.99 -21.16
N ARG A 299 -7.56 19.42 -22.26
CA ARG A 299 -6.88 19.49 -23.57
C ARG A 299 -5.68 20.42 -23.53
N GLN A 300 -5.80 21.55 -22.84
CA GLN A 300 -4.71 22.49 -22.64
C GLN A 300 -3.59 21.86 -21.79
N LEU A 301 -3.94 21.14 -20.71
CA LEU A 301 -2.96 20.40 -19.91
C LEU A 301 -2.19 19.36 -20.74
N LEU A 302 -2.86 18.62 -21.62
CA LEU A 302 -2.21 17.63 -22.50
C LEU A 302 -1.27 18.28 -23.52
N LYS A 303 -1.55 19.51 -23.95
CA LYS A 303 -0.64 20.30 -24.80
C LYS A 303 0.56 20.82 -24.00
N GLU A 304 0.34 21.24 -22.76
CA GLU A 304 1.38 21.72 -21.83
C GLU A 304 2.32 20.61 -21.37
N LEU A 305 1.82 19.39 -21.22
CA LEU A 305 2.56 18.22 -20.75
C LEU A 305 2.57 17.12 -21.84
N PRO A 306 3.49 17.19 -22.82
CA PRO A 306 3.59 16.21 -23.90
C PRO A 306 3.77 14.77 -23.38
N GLN A 307 4.49 14.60 -22.27
CA GLN A 307 4.69 13.28 -21.66
C GLN A 307 3.39 12.68 -21.14
N LEU A 308 2.50 13.48 -20.54
CA LEU A 308 1.18 13.02 -20.12
C LEU A 308 0.34 12.58 -21.32
N ALA A 309 0.38 13.35 -22.42
CA ALA A 309 -0.31 12.97 -23.65
C ALA A 309 0.24 11.67 -24.26
N TYR A 310 1.57 11.49 -24.24
CA TYR A 310 2.22 10.26 -24.68
C TYR A 310 1.81 9.07 -23.81
N ASP A 311 1.90 9.18 -22.49
CA ASP A 311 1.55 8.12 -21.56
C ASP A 311 0.07 7.74 -21.69
N GLN A 312 -0.81 8.73 -21.86
CA GLN A 312 -2.24 8.51 -22.11
C GLN A 312 -2.48 7.73 -23.42
N LEU A 313 -1.77 8.07 -24.50
CA LEU A 313 -1.85 7.38 -25.78
C LEU A 313 -1.36 5.94 -25.68
N MET A 314 -0.22 5.73 -25.02
CA MET A 314 0.36 4.40 -24.83
C MET A 314 -0.54 3.52 -23.96
N TYR A 315 -1.11 4.08 -22.89
CA TYR A 315 -2.09 3.38 -22.06
C TYR A 315 -3.35 3.00 -22.85
N LEU A 316 -3.86 3.88 -23.72
CA LEU A 316 -4.99 3.56 -24.61
C LEU A 316 -4.67 2.41 -25.56
N ASN A 317 -3.48 2.42 -26.17
CA ASN A 317 -3.01 1.36 -27.06
C ASN A 317 -2.84 0.03 -26.33
N ASP A 318 -2.37 0.04 -25.09
CA ASP A 318 -2.24 -1.17 -24.29
C ASP A 318 -3.59 -1.77 -23.89
N MET A 319 -4.58 -0.92 -23.61
CA MET A 319 -5.95 -1.34 -23.28
C MET A 319 -6.73 -1.89 -24.49
N THR A 320 -6.33 -1.56 -25.73
CA THR A 320 -6.98 -2.05 -26.95
C THR A 320 -6.37 -3.34 -27.49
N LYS A 321 -5.20 -3.77 -26.99
CA LYS A 321 -4.61 -5.06 -27.38
C LYS A 321 -5.49 -6.20 -26.87
N PRO A 322 -5.99 -7.11 -27.74
CA PRO A 322 -6.67 -8.31 -27.27
C PRO A 322 -5.69 -9.11 -26.42
N ASN A 323 -6.11 -9.52 -25.21
CA ASN A 323 -5.32 -10.33 -24.28
C ASN A 323 -4.60 -11.46 -25.04
N GLN A 324 -3.31 -11.27 -25.33
CA GLN A 324 -2.48 -12.31 -25.90
C GLN A 324 -2.15 -13.30 -24.78
N THR A 325 -3.09 -14.19 -24.48
CA THR A 325 -2.75 -15.50 -23.93
C THR A 325 -1.74 -16.15 -24.87
N LYS A 326 -0.46 -16.11 -24.49
CA LYS A 326 0.63 -16.76 -25.23
C LYS A 326 0.27 -18.25 -25.45
N PRO A 327 0.21 -18.75 -26.69
CA PRO A 327 0.11 -20.18 -26.93
C PRO A 327 1.46 -20.85 -26.67
N ASN A 328 1.39 -22.02 -26.04
CA ASN A 328 2.43 -23.03 -25.94
C ASN A 328 3.31 -23.14 -27.19
N GLN A 329 4.63 -23.21 -26.98
CA GLN A 329 5.53 -24.23 -27.52
C GLN A 329 6.93 -24.03 -26.90
N THR A 330 7.47 -25.03 -26.19
CA THR A 330 8.43 -25.91 -26.84
C THR A 330 8.50 -27.27 -26.13
N LYS A 331 8.37 -28.33 -26.95
CA LYS A 331 8.55 -29.73 -26.59
C LYS A 331 9.97 -29.99 -26.05
N PRO A 332 10.16 -30.84 -25.02
CA PRO A 332 11.48 -31.38 -24.73
C PRO A 332 11.86 -32.43 -25.78
N LYS A 333 13.04 -32.26 -26.39
CA LYS A 333 13.73 -33.25 -27.21
C LYS A 333 14.02 -34.49 -26.35
N THR A 334 13.46 -35.64 -26.73
CA THR A 334 13.88 -36.95 -26.24
C THR A 334 15.14 -37.36 -27.00
N ASN A 335 16.28 -37.48 -26.32
CA ASN A 335 17.41 -38.27 -26.80
C ASN A 335 17.39 -39.63 -26.09
N PRO A 336 17.46 -40.76 -26.83
CA PRO A 336 17.53 -42.09 -26.24
C PRO A 336 18.92 -42.39 -25.66
N LEU A 337 18.90 -43.06 -24.51
CA LEU A 337 20.06 -43.64 -23.83
C LEU A 337 20.82 -44.60 -24.75
N ALA A 338 22.11 -44.34 -24.92
CA ALA A 338 23.10 -45.32 -25.34
C ALA A 338 23.66 -46.00 -24.08
N PHE A 339 23.52 -47.32 -23.98
CA PHE A 339 24.45 -48.19 -23.24
C PHE A 339 24.42 -49.59 -23.86
N ARG A 340 25.51 -49.93 -24.55
CA ARG A 340 25.97 -51.30 -24.77
C ARG A 340 27.50 -51.22 -24.92
N GLY A 341 28.23 -51.90 -24.04
CA GLY A 341 29.69 -51.91 -23.98
C GLY A 341 30.13 -51.90 -22.54
#